data_AF-A0A317JKB0-F1
#
_entry.id   AF-A0A317JKB0-F1
#
_cell.length_a   1.000
_cell.length_b   1.000
_cell.length_c   1.000
_cell.angle_alpha   90.00
_cell.angle_beta   90.00
_cell.angle_gamma   90.00
#
_symmetry.space_group_name_H-M   'P 1'
#
loop_
_entity.id
_entity.type
_entity.pdbx_description
1 polymer ?
#
loop_
_entity_poly.entity_id
_entity_poly.type
_entity_poly.pdbx_seq_one_letter_code
_entity_poly.pdbx_strand_id
1 'polypeptide(L)'
;MNVRRFSLIVAALSFLSSGYATGQVEFMMEKKDGRPKLNTHKHRKGKVSDQGKNAPTCTDAKKAEIAAAIASATPNMDCTLVVPPNPLTAEGLATPWMLKATNPQNGPCHQLNPNQSAFVEASIFDPKTNKISVYHPLVIDQGTAPLVQPTRIMLPPGAVVGLWIGSNATFARLQGFGNTLSAAHCIQGLNGDNFGQVSACNATAFFAATKAAVASGALVPPPLGVATTDGLACPTTRDFFVVDQDQSDNVLTKYLSDACGNTAQLTPANAAALTTANQIFNGSDNGLLGRILTALGCSDWKVTDVTDATGATLVSSQAIHELRADTLQDGPLAMIPLGDPMALLQGEPNNQNGVPSPQKTALLRSLVGQSATASMDSARYCTDLLAVGAVRLANPANAIALSEAASPFPDVGSNLYNFMGARFSGTFSPPANGAGLGPVGCTDLIHQPDPTQLTLDANGVVISTQFNLPNPLPAVVP
;
A
#
# COMPACT_ATOMS: atom_id res chain seq x y z
N MET A 1 -32.59 -34.69 33.43
CA MET A 1 -33.46 -35.35 32.42
C MET A 1 -34.00 -34.29 31.47
N ASN A 2 -33.81 -34.52 30.18
CA ASN A 2 -34.45 -33.91 29.00
C ASN A 2 -34.12 -32.47 28.55
N VAL A 3 -33.26 -32.47 27.53
CA VAL A 3 -33.01 -31.52 26.45
C VAL A 3 -34.15 -31.50 25.42
N ARG A 4 -34.51 -30.33 24.88
CA ARG A 4 -35.08 -30.10 23.52
C ARG A 4 -34.68 -28.66 23.09
N ARG A 5 -33.74 -28.43 22.17
CA ARG A 5 -33.74 -28.51 20.68
C ARG A 5 -34.77 -27.60 19.98
N PHE A 6 -34.26 -26.60 19.26
CA PHE A 6 -34.81 -26.09 17.99
C PHE A 6 -33.65 -25.80 17.00
N SER A 7 -33.88 -26.17 15.74
CA SER A 7 -33.01 -26.35 14.57
C SER A 7 -32.31 -25.07 14.06
N LEU A 8 -31.13 -25.03 13.40
CA LEU A 8 -30.52 -25.76 12.26
C LEU A 8 -31.18 -25.50 10.89
N ILE A 9 -30.53 -24.67 10.06
CA ILE A 9 -30.48 -24.83 8.60
C ILE A 9 -29.00 -24.74 8.19
N VAL A 10 -28.47 -25.88 7.76
CA VAL A 10 -27.17 -26.06 7.09
C VAL A 10 -27.52 -26.56 5.69
N ALA A 11 -26.93 -25.97 4.66
CA ALA A 11 -26.88 -26.56 3.33
C ALA A 11 -25.42 -26.78 2.96
N ALA A 12 -25.05 -28.06 2.87
CA ALA A 12 -23.80 -28.56 2.34
C ALA A 12 -24.02 -29.03 0.90
N LEU A 13 -22.99 -28.98 0.04
CA LEU A 13 -22.84 -29.94 -1.05
C LEU A 13 -21.37 -30.09 -1.51
N SER A 14 -20.79 -31.14 -0.92
CA SER A 14 -19.77 -32.11 -1.30
C SER A 14 -19.10 -32.12 -2.69
N PHE A 15 -17.80 -32.41 -2.62
CA PHE A 15 -16.93 -33.08 -3.61
C PHE A 15 -17.51 -34.35 -4.25
N LEU A 16 -17.11 -34.61 -5.51
CA LEU A 16 -16.75 -35.94 -6.04
C LEU A 16 -15.85 -35.81 -7.28
N SER A 17 -15.07 -36.87 -7.48
CA SER A 17 -13.81 -36.98 -8.20
C SER A 17 -13.89 -37.40 -9.69
N SER A 18 -12.72 -37.33 -10.34
CA SER A 18 -12.16 -38.22 -11.38
C SER A 18 -12.32 -37.83 -12.87
N GLY A 19 -11.19 -37.93 -13.60
CA GLY A 19 -11.15 -37.87 -15.07
C GLY A 19 -9.80 -37.44 -15.65
N TYR A 20 -8.78 -38.31 -15.57
CA TYR A 20 -7.59 -38.22 -16.43
C TYR A 20 -8.00 -38.35 -17.90
N ALA A 21 -7.57 -37.42 -18.76
CA ALA A 21 -7.50 -37.63 -20.19
C ALA A 21 -6.22 -36.96 -20.73
N THR A 22 -5.24 -37.81 -21.03
CA THR A 22 -4.03 -37.50 -21.78
C THR A 22 -4.40 -37.13 -23.23
N GLY A 23 -4.10 -35.90 -23.64
CA GLY A 23 -4.12 -35.47 -25.03
C GLY A 23 -2.74 -34.95 -25.43
N GLN A 24 -1.93 -35.84 -26.01
CA GLN A 24 -0.70 -35.46 -26.71
C GLN A 24 -1.08 -34.61 -27.92
N VAL A 25 -0.48 -33.43 -28.05
CA VAL A 25 -0.43 -32.72 -29.34
C VAL A 25 1.01 -32.81 -29.83
N GLU A 26 1.20 -33.67 -30.83
CA GLU A 26 2.39 -33.76 -31.67
C GLU A 26 2.74 -32.39 -32.26
N PHE A 27 3.90 -31.85 -31.88
CA PHE A 27 4.58 -30.83 -32.68
C PHE A 27 5.43 -31.54 -33.72
N MET A 28 4.91 -31.67 -34.94
CA MET A 28 5.71 -32.02 -36.11
C MET A 28 6.68 -30.87 -36.42
N MET A 29 7.97 -31.12 -36.17
CA MET A 29 9.06 -30.33 -36.74
C MET A 29 9.23 -30.69 -38.22
N GLU A 30 8.88 -29.78 -39.13
CA GLU A 30 9.41 -29.82 -40.49
C GLU A 30 10.52 -28.77 -40.62
N LYS A 31 11.77 -29.25 -40.68
CA LYS A 31 12.91 -28.47 -41.16
C LYS A 31 12.78 -28.30 -42.67
N LYS A 32 12.83 -27.05 -43.15
CA LYS A 32 13.32 -26.76 -44.50
C LYS A 32 14.25 -25.55 -44.48
N ASP A 33 15.52 -25.86 -44.63
CA ASP A 33 16.56 -24.95 -45.10
C ASP A 33 16.19 -24.40 -46.47
N GLY A 34 16.37 -23.09 -46.66
CA GLY A 34 16.21 -22.48 -47.99
C GLY A 34 16.11 -20.97 -47.94
N ARG A 35 17.27 -20.29 -47.88
CA ARG A 35 17.36 -18.83 -48.06
C ARG A 35 16.71 -18.41 -49.38
N PRO A 36 15.98 -17.28 -49.42
CA PRO A 36 15.82 -16.53 -50.65
C PRO A 36 16.36 -15.09 -50.51
N LYS A 37 17.43 -14.87 -51.28
CA LYS A 37 17.73 -13.70 -52.14
C LYS A 37 17.33 -12.30 -51.64
N LEU A 38 18.38 -11.51 -51.40
CA LEU A 38 18.39 -10.05 -51.37
C LEU A 38 17.79 -9.50 -52.68
N ASN A 39 16.58 -8.94 -52.62
CA ASN A 39 15.98 -8.20 -53.73
C ASN A 39 16.05 -6.71 -53.43
N THR A 40 16.87 -6.01 -54.19
CA THR A 40 16.98 -4.54 -54.21
C THR A 40 15.70 -3.94 -54.81
N HIS A 41 14.80 -3.45 -53.96
CA HIS A 41 13.65 -2.66 -54.41
C HIS A 41 13.77 -1.19 -53.96
N LYS A 42 13.97 -0.35 -54.98
CA LYS A 42 13.56 1.06 -55.15
C LYS A 42 13.04 1.78 -53.90
N HIS A 43 13.74 2.85 -53.52
CA HIS A 43 13.24 3.91 -52.64
C HIS A 43 11.87 4.45 -53.12
N ARG A 44 10.80 3.94 -52.49
CA ARG A 44 9.51 4.61 -52.46
C ARG A 44 9.57 5.59 -51.29
N LYS A 45 9.50 6.89 -51.55
CA LYS A 45 9.33 7.93 -50.52
C LYS A 45 8.05 7.61 -49.75
N GLY A 46 8.19 6.93 -48.61
CA GLY A 46 7.11 6.71 -47.67
C GLY A 46 6.78 8.03 -46.98
N LYS A 47 5.52 8.46 -47.09
CA LYS A 47 4.94 9.50 -46.23
C LYS A 47 5.30 9.17 -44.78
N VAL A 48 5.85 10.15 -44.07
CA VAL A 48 5.87 10.18 -42.61
C VAL A 48 4.42 10.00 -42.16
N SER A 49 4.11 8.84 -41.58
CA SER A 49 2.82 8.62 -40.94
C SER A 49 2.76 9.53 -39.72
N ASP A 50 1.73 10.37 -39.71
CA ASP A 50 1.33 11.31 -38.68
C ASP A 50 0.99 10.54 -37.38
N GLN A 51 2.00 10.02 -36.66
CA GLN A 51 1.84 9.30 -35.38
C GLN A 51 1.64 10.24 -34.17
N GLY A 52 1.34 11.52 -34.41
CA GLY A 52 1.24 12.55 -33.36
C GLY A 52 -0.17 13.03 -33.02
N LYS A 53 -1.26 12.40 -33.47
CA LYS A 53 -2.61 13.02 -33.37
C LYS A 53 -3.78 12.18 -32.84
N ASN A 54 -3.57 10.93 -32.43
CA ASN A 54 -4.66 10.15 -31.84
C ASN A 54 -4.38 9.90 -30.35
N ALA A 55 -4.57 10.93 -29.52
CA ALA A 55 -4.96 10.65 -28.14
C ALA A 55 -6.26 9.83 -28.22
N PRO A 56 -6.37 8.67 -27.56
CA PRO A 56 -7.57 7.84 -27.64
C PRO A 56 -8.78 8.68 -27.24
N THR A 57 -9.71 8.87 -28.17
CA THR A 57 -10.90 9.69 -27.93
C THR A 57 -11.76 9.01 -26.88
N CYS A 58 -11.98 9.70 -25.77
CA CYS A 58 -12.85 9.21 -24.71
C CYS A 58 -14.31 9.19 -25.18
N THR A 59 -14.78 8.00 -25.57
CA THR A 59 -16.15 7.78 -26.00
C THR A 59 -17.08 7.58 -24.81
N ASP A 60 -18.37 7.86 -24.98
CA ASP A 60 -19.35 7.61 -23.93
C ASP A 60 -19.48 6.12 -23.59
N ALA A 61 -19.23 5.24 -24.56
CA ALA A 61 -19.13 3.80 -24.33
C ALA A 61 -17.99 3.46 -23.36
N LYS A 62 -16.81 4.08 -23.52
CA LYS A 62 -15.68 3.86 -22.61
C LYS A 62 -15.98 4.39 -21.20
N LYS A 63 -16.61 5.57 -21.10
CA LYS A 63 -17.04 6.11 -19.80
C LYS A 63 -18.03 5.15 -19.10
N ALA A 64 -18.99 4.59 -19.85
CA ALA A 64 -19.95 3.66 -19.30
C ALA A 64 -19.30 2.33 -18.84
N GLU A 65 -18.34 1.81 -19.61
CA GLU A 65 -17.54 0.64 -19.22
C GLU A 65 -16.79 0.88 -17.91
N ILE A 66 -16.08 2.02 -17.81
CA ILE A 66 -15.34 2.40 -16.61
C ILE A 66 -16.28 2.62 -15.42
N ALA A 67 -17.40 3.31 -15.61
CA ALA A 67 -18.40 3.51 -14.56
C ALA A 67 -18.96 2.18 -14.04
N ALA A 68 -19.23 1.22 -14.94
CA ALA A 68 -19.68 -0.12 -14.55
C ALA A 68 -18.61 -0.88 -13.76
N ALA A 69 -17.33 -0.75 -14.16
CA ALA A 69 -16.22 -1.37 -13.44
C ALA A 69 -16.00 -0.77 -12.04
N ILE A 70 -16.14 0.55 -11.89
CA ILE A 70 -16.06 1.25 -10.60
C ILE A 70 -17.21 0.82 -9.68
N ALA A 71 -18.42 0.67 -10.25
CA ALA A 71 -19.63 0.30 -9.50
C ALA A 71 -19.77 -1.21 -9.24
N SER A 72 -18.78 -2.04 -9.62
CA SER A 72 -18.86 -3.48 -9.43
C SER A 72 -18.96 -3.84 -7.95
N ALA A 73 -20.01 -4.59 -7.59
CA ALA A 73 -20.21 -5.10 -6.22
C ALA A 73 -19.19 -6.19 -5.83
N THR A 74 -18.55 -6.83 -6.81
CA THR A 74 -17.53 -7.87 -6.61
C THR A 74 -16.34 -7.60 -7.54
N PRO A 75 -15.50 -6.60 -7.23
CA PRO A 75 -14.34 -6.30 -8.05
C PRO A 75 -13.32 -7.45 -8.04
N ASN A 76 -12.57 -7.59 -9.13
CA ASN A 76 -11.42 -8.51 -9.16
C ASN A 76 -10.31 -7.96 -8.27
N MET A 77 -10.01 -8.64 -7.17
CA MET A 77 -8.98 -8.20 -6.22
C MET A 77 -7.59 -8.75 -6.53
N ASP A 78 -7.45 -9.56 -7.57
CA ASP A 78 -6.18 -10.14 -8.02
C ASP A 78 -5.61 -9.36 -9.21
N CYS A 79 -4.85 -8.32 -8.88
CA CYS A 79 -4.22 -7.45 -9.85
C CYS A 79 -2.69 -7.67 -9.91
N THR A 80 -2.13 -7.47 -11.10
CA THR A 80 -0.71 -7.46 -11.36
C THR A 80 -0.29 -6.07 -11.84
N LEU A 81 0.79 -5.55 -11.26
CA LEU A 81 1.45 -4.34 -11.68
C LEU A 81 2.71 -4.69 -12.49
N VAL A 82 2.74 -4.26 -13.75
CA VAL A 82 3.87 -4.47 -14.64
C VAL A 82 4.91 -3.38 -14.44
N VAL A 83 6.09 -3.78 -13.99
CA VAL A 83 7.23 -2.92 -13.70
C VAL A 83 7.93 -2.52 -15.01
N PRO A 84 8.15 -1.21 -15.26
CA PRO A 84 8.85 -0.76 -16.45
C PRO A 84 10.33 -1.18 -16.41
N PRO A 85 11.00 -1.34 -17.57
CA PRO A 85 12.43 -1.58 -17.61
C PRO A 85 13.23 -0.50 -16.86
N ASN A 86 14.29 -0.90 -16.17
CA ASN A 86 15.20 0.00 -15.44
C ASN A 86 14.48 0.96 -14.46
N PRO A 87 13.60 0.47 -13.56
CA PRO A 87 12.68 1.32 -12.79
C PRO A 87 13.39 2.24 -11.78
N LEU A 88 14.67 1.98 -11.49
CA LEU A 88 15.52 2.80 -10.62
C LEU A 88 16.25 3.95 -11.34
N THR A 89 16.03 4.11 -12.65
CA THR A 89 16.64 5.17 -13.47
C THR A 89 15.65 6.30 -13.74
N ALA A 90 16.14 7.48 -14.14
CA ALA A 90 15.27 8.61 -14.49
C ALA A 90 14.27 8.27 -15.61
N GLU A 91 14.67 7.47 -16.60
CA GLU A 91 13.80 7.00 -17.67
C GLU A 91 12.74 6.01 -17.15
N GLY A 92 13.15 5.04 -16.32
CA GLY A 92 12.24 4.07 -15.73
C GLY A 92 11.21 4.70 -14.79
N LEU A 93 11.62 5.70 -13.99
CA LEU A 93 10.72 6.47 -13.13
C LEU A 93 9.68 7.25 -13.96
N ALA A 94 10.07 7.82 -15.10
CA ALA A 94 9.16 8.52 -16.00
C ALA A 94 8.35 7.58 -16.93
N THR A 95 8.56 6.27 -16.84
CA THR A 95 7.82 5.27 -17.62
C THR A 95 6.63 4.77 -16.80
N PRO A 96 5.38 4.83 -17.31
CA PRO A 96 4.22 4.34 -16.59
C PRO A 96 4.31 2.86 -16.26
N TRP A 97 3.89 2.51 -15.05
CA TRP A 97 3.62 1.13 -14.63
C TRP A 97 2.22 0.75 -15.13
N MET A 98 2.02 -0.51 -15.51
CA MET A 98 0.73 -0.96 -16.06
C MET A 98 -0.01 -1.88 -15.09
N LEU A 99 -1.21 -1.49 -14.68
CA LEU A 99 -2.13 -2.33 -13.91
C LEU A 99 -2.90 -3.25 -14.85
N LYS A 100 -3.00 -4.53 -14.50
CA LYS A 100 -3.83 -5.51 -15.20
C LYS A 100 -4.40 -6.53 -14.23
N ALA A 101 -5.42 -7.27 -14.68
CA ALA A 101 -5.83 -8.48 -13.99
C ALA A 101 -4.73 -9.55 -14.07
N THR A 102 -4.41 -10.19 -12.95
CA THR A 102 -3.53 -11.38 -12.94
C THR A 102 -4.20 -12.53 -13.71
N ASN A 103 -5.48 -12.74 -13.42
CA ASN A 103 -6.35 -13.67 -14.10
C ASN A 103 -7.53 -12.91 -14.76
N PRO A 104 -7.48 -12.64 -16.07
CA PRO A 104 -8.52 -11.87 -16.78
C PRO A 104 -9.92 -12.50 -16.72
N GLN A 105 -10.02 -13.81 -16.47
CA GLN A 105 -11.30 -14.52 -16.35
C GLN A 105 -12.09 -14.09 -15.11
N ASN A 106 -11.43 -13.52 -14.10
CA ASN A 106 -12.06 -12.98 -12.89
C ASN A 106 -12.58 -11.54 -13.07
N GLY A 107 -12.44 -10.98 -14.28
CA GLY A 107 -12.77 -9.58 -14.59
C GLY A 107 -11.54 -8.67 -14.63
N PRO A 108 -11.70 -7.43 -15.10
CA PRO A 108 -10.59 -6.49 -15.24
C PRO A 108 -10.17 -5.87 -13.89
N CYS A 109 -8.95 -5.33 -13.85
CA CYS A 109 -8.48 -4.42 -12.82
C CYS A 109 -8.39 -3.00 -13.39
N HIS A 110 -8.92 -2.02 -12.67
CA HIS A 110 -8.96 -0.63 -13.09
C HIS A 110 -8.45 0.31 -12.00
N GLN A 111 -7.57 1.24 -12.37
CA GLN A 111 -7.02 2.26 -11.47
C GLN A 111 -8.08 3.16 -10.83
N LEU A 112 -9.24 3.30 -11.48
CA LEU A 112 -10.32 4.14 -10.96
C LEU A 112 -11.27 3.38 -10.02
N ASN A 113 -11.18 2.05 -9.97
CA ASN A 113 -11.92 1.31 -8.96
C ASN A 113 -11.15 1.43 -7.62
N PRO A 114 -11.74 2.04 -6.58
CA PRO A 114 -11.04 2.33 -5.33
C PRO A 114 -10.54 1.06 -4.61
N ASN A 115 -11.09 -0.12 -4.91
CA ASN A 115 -10.67 -1.41 -4.36
C ASN A 115 -9.61 -2.12 -5.22
N GLN A 116 -9.19 -1.55 -6.35
CA GLN A 116 -8.23 -2.16 -7.28
C GLN A 116 -7.02 -1.27 -7.56
N SER A 117 -7.09 0.03 -7.25
CA SER A 117 -6.04 1.00 -7.50
C SER A 117 -4.70 0.57 -6.90
N ALA A 118 -3.63 0.92 -7.59
CA ALA A 118 -2.26 0.65 -7.18
C ALA A 118 -1.40 1.87 -7.40
N PHE A 119 -0.39 2.05 -6.54
CA PHE A 119 0.35 3.29 -6.40
C PHE A 119 1.83 2.98 -6.25
N VAL A 120 2.67 3.86 -6.79
CA VAL A 120 4.14 3.72 -6.71
C VAL A 120 4.73 5.03 -6.22
N GLU A 121 5.61 4.93 -5.23
CA GLU A 121 6.31 6.05 -4.62
C GLU A 121 7.82 5.79 -4.65
N ALA A 122 8.59 6.74 -5.17
CA ALA A 122 10.03 6.69 -5.16
C ALA A 122 10.58 7.67 -4.12
N SER A 123 11.46 7.19 -3.24
CA SER A 123 12.32 8.05 -2.43
C SER A 123 13.74 7.97 -2.96
N ILE A 124 14.34 9.13 -3.17
CA ILE A 124 15.63 9.31 -3.84
C ILE A 124 16.59 9.95 -2.84
N PHE A 125 17.63 9.24 -2.45
CA PHE A 125 18.69 9.77 -1.60
C PHE A 125 19.89 10.22 -2.44
N ASP A 126 20.28 11.48 -2.31
CA ASP A 126 21.49 12.01 -2.93
C ASP A 126 22.67 11.93 -1.94
N PRO A 127 23.65 11.03 -2.16
CA PRO A 127 24.78 10.88 -1.24
C PRO A 127 25.74 12.08 -1.25
N LYS A 128 25.69 12.96 -2.27
CA LYS A 128 26.55 14.14 -2.33
C LYS A 128 26.03 15.26 -1.44
N THR A 129 24.70 15.43 -1.38
CA THR A 129 24.07 16.50 -0.59
C THR A 129 23.43 16.01 0.70
N ASN A 130 23.35 14.69 0.91
CA ASN A 130 22.65 14.04 2.01
C ASN A 130 21.18 14.45 2.11
N LYS A 131 20.54 14.70 0.96
CA LYS A 131 19.13 15.07 0.87
C LYS A 131 18.31 13.93 0.33
N ILE A 132 17.06 13.86 0.79
CA ILE A 132 16.04 12.98 0.22
C ILE A 132 15.08 13.85 -0.60
N SER A 133 14.64 13.33 -1.75
CA SER A 133 13.52 13.86 -2.53
C SER A 133 12.57 12.73 -2.89
N VAL A 134 11.33 13.07 -3.22
CA VAL A 134 10.27 12.11 -3.57
C VAL A 134 9.89 12.29 -5.03
N TYR A 135 9.57 11.19 -5.71
CA TYR A 135 8.97 11.19 -7.04
C TYR A 135 7.82 10.18 -7.06
N HIS A 136 6.75 10.46 -7.79
CA HIS A 136 5.55 9.61 -7.83
C HIS A 136 5.39 8.95 -9.21
N PRO A 137 6.03 7.79 -9.50
CA PRO A 137 5.84 7.09 -10.79
C PRO A 137 4.36 6.88 -11.08
N LEU A 138 3.95 7.07 -12.34
CA LEU A 138 2.55 6.95 -12.73
C LEU A 138 2.15 5.48 -12.91
N VAL A 139 0.97 5.11 -12.41
CA VAL A 139 0.31 3.86 -12.79
C VAL A 139 -0.85 4.14 -13.74
N ILE A 140 -0.93 3.38 -14.82
CA ILE A 140 -2.03 3.39 -15.82
C ILE A 140 -2.63 2.00 -15.95
N ASP A 141 -3.87 1.90 -16.45
CA ASP A 141 -4.44 0.62 -16.87
C ASP A 141 -3.70 0.06 -18.10
N GLN A 142 -3.54 -1.25 -18.19
CA GLN A 142 -2.89 -1.87 -19.35
C GLN A 142 -3.65 -1.54 -20.64
N GLY A 143 -2.92 -1.04 -21.63
CA GLY A 143 -3.45 -0.69 -22.95
C GLY A 143 -4.04 0.71 -23.03
N THR A 144 -3.98 1.52 -21.97
CA THR A 144 -4.32 2.95 -22.01
C THR A 144 -3.07 3.82 -22.17
N ALA A 145 -3.28 5.13 -22.27
CA ALA A 145 -2.21 6.12 -22.28
C ALA A 145 -2.36 7.04 -21.06
N PRO A 146 -1.25 7.60 -20.55
CA PRO A 146 -1.32 8.65 -19.53
C PRO A 146 -2.19 9.82 -20.00
N LEU A 147 -3.04 10.34 -19.11
CA LEU A 147 -3.78 11.57 -19.35
C LEU A 147 -2.82 12.75 -19.56
N VAL A 148 -1.71 12.77 -18.82
CA VAL A 148 -0.55 13.62 -19.03
C VAL A 148 0.70 12.75 -18.90
N GLN A 149 1.67 12.93 -19.80
CA GLN A 149 2.93 12.19 -19.73
C GLN A 149 3.65 12.46 -18.40
N PRO A 150 4.26 11.44 -17.78
CA PRO A 150 4.97 11.63 -16.52
C PRO A 150 6.09 12.68 -16.62
N THR A 151 6.27 13.45 -15.56
CA THR A 151 7.36 14.42 -15.44
C THR A 151 8.70 13.69 -15.53
N ARG A 152 9.54 14.09 -16.48
CA ARG A 152 10.93 13.59 -16.56
C ARG A 152 11.78 14.30 -15.53
N ILE A 153 12.59 13.54 -14.80
CA ILE A 153 13.53 14.07 -13.82
C ILE A 153 14.96 13.77 -14.21
N MET A 154 15.90 14.48 -13.58
CA MET A 154 17.31 14.12 -13.58
C MET A 154 17.66 13.55 -12.21
N LEU A 155 18.22 12.34 -12.18
CA LEU A 155 18.72 11.77 -10.93
C LEU A 155 20.11 12.32 -10.64
N PRO A 156 20.40 12.70 -9.38
CA PRO A 156 21.76 13.01 -8.95
C PRO A 156 22.71 11.84 -9.24
N PRO A 157 23.98 12.10 -9.62
CA PRO A 157 24.96 11.04 -9.78
C PRO A 157 25.12 10.21 -8.51
N GLY A 158 24.97 8.89 -8.62
CA GLY A 158 25.06 7.96 -7.48
C GLY A 158 23.85 7.98 -6.56
N ALA A 159 22.73 8.61 -6.94
CA ALA A 159 21.51 8.60 -6.15
C ALA A 159 21.04 7.15 -5.87
N VAL A 160 20.61 6.92 -4.63
CA VAL A 160 20.02 5.65 -4.21
C VAL A 160 18.50 5.81 -4.28
N VAL A 161 17.88 5.12 -5.24
CA VAL A 161 16.42 5.14 -5.44
C VAL A 161 15.82 3.92 -4.76
N GLY A 162 14.89 4.13 -3.83
CA GLY A 162 13.98 3.09 -3.35
C GLY A 162 12.59 3.31 -3.92
N LEU A 163 11.88 2.23 -4.21
CA LEU A 163 10.49 2.24 -4.69
C LEU A 163 9.62 1.45 -3.74
N TRP A 164 8.48 2.02 -3.35
CA TRP A 164 7.43 1.37 -2.58
C TRP A 164 6.16 1.33 -3.41
N ILE A 165 5.43 0.23 -3.29
CA ILE A 165 4.21 -0.04 -4.02
C ILE A 165 3.14 -0.39 -3.00
N GLY A 166 2.04 0.36 -3.05
CA GLY A 166 0.82 0.08 -2.30
C GLY A 166 -0.34 -0.24 -3.23
N SER A 167 -1.25 -1.11 -2.79
CA SER A 167 -2.41 -1.56 -3.57
C SER A 167 -3.64 -1.59 -2.68
N ASN A 168 -4.75 -1.04 -3.18
CA ASN A 168 -6.06 -1.20 -2.54
C ASN A 168 -6.69 -2.57 -2.86
N ALA A 169 -6.16 -3.29 -3.85
CA ALA A 169 -6.51 -4.68 -4.15
C ALA A 169 -5.89 -5.65 -3.14
N THR A 170 -6.39 -6.89 -3.08
CA THR A 170 -5.83 -7.96 -2.24
C THR A 170 -4.36 -8.27 -2.61
N PHE A 171 -3.98 -8.17 -3.89
CA PHE A 171 -2.59 -8.41 -4.30
C PHE A 171 -1.97 -7.32 -5.15
N ALA A 172 -0.75 -6.93 -4.77
CA ALA A 172 0.21 -6.17 -5.55
C ALA A 172 1.24 -7.13 -6.19
N ARG A 173 0.80 -8.00 -7.11
CA ARG A 173 1.73 -8.86 -7.86
C ARG A 173 2.60 -8.02 -8.78
N LEU A 174 3.91 -8.06 -8.62
CA LEU A 174 4.86 -7.46 -9.54
C LEU A 174 5.21 -8.44 -10.66
N GLN A 175 5.11 -7.96 -11.90
CA GLN A 175 5.63 -8.62 -13.08
C GLN A 175 6.64 -7.71 -13.78
N GLY A 176 7.82 -8.21 -14.12
CA GLY A 176 8.83 -7.45 -14.87
C GLY A 176 9.04 -7.98 -16.29
N PHE A 177 9.69 -7.17 -17.13
CA PHE A 177 10.23 -7.62 -18.41
C PHE A 177 11.62 -8.26 -18.21
N GLY A 178 11.81 -9.50 -18.66
CA GLY A 178 13.09 -10.19 -18.49
C GLY A 178 13.54 -10.25 -17.03
N ASN A 179 14.74 -9.73 -16.74
CA ASN A 179 15.30 -9.68 -15.38
C ASN A 179 14.99 -8.39 -14.61
N THR A 180 14.01 -7.57 -15.04
CA THR A 180 13.72 -6.26 -14.43
C THR A 180 13.53 -6.33 -12.91
N LEU A 181 12.76 -7.31 -12.41
CA LEU A 181 12.48 -7.42 -10.97
C LEU A 181 13.74 -7.72 -10.15
N SER A 182 14.59 -8.64 -10.62
CA SER A 182 15.83 -8.99 -9.91
C SER A 182 16.87 -7.88 -10.03
N ALA A 183 16.99 -7.24 -11.21
CA ALA A 183 17.90 -6.11 -11.43
C ALA A 183 17.54 -4.88 -10.60
N ALA A 184 16.25 -4.69 -10.29
CA ALA A 184 15.77 -3.62 -9.41
C ALA A 184 15.67 -4.04 -7.94
N HIS A 185 16.07 -5.26 -7.59
CA HIS A 185 15.95 -5.80 -6.24
C HIS A 185 14.51 -5.70 -5.68
N CYS A 186 13.53 -6.06 -6.51
CA CYS A 186 12.13 -6.07 -6.12
C CYS A 186 11.81 -7.27 -5.22
N ILE A 187 11.13 -6.99 -4.12
CA ILE A 187 10.68 -7.93 -3.12
C ILE A 187 9.17 -7.71 -2.94
N GLN A 188 8.41 -8.77 -3.18
CA GLN A 188 6.95 -8.77 -3.10
C GLN A 188 6.39 -9.90 -2.22
N GLY A 189 7.27 -10.69 -1.62
CA GLY A 189 6.89 -11.88 -0.85
C GLY A 189 8.05 -12.87 -0.68
N LEU A 190 7.72 -14.06 -0.19
CA LEU A 190 8.64 -15.18 0.04
C LEU A 190 8.20 -16.40 -0.79
N ASN A 191 9.08 -16.92 -1.66
CA ASN A 191 8.83 -18.15 -2.43
C ASN A 191 7.50 -18.17 -3.22
N GLY A 192 7.09 -17.03 -3.77
CA GLY A 192 5.84 -16.87 -4.53
C GLY A 192 4.61 -16.53 -3.67
N ASP A 193 4.76 -16.52 -2.35
CA ASP A 193 3.76 -16.11 -1.38
C ASP A 193 3.91 -14.61 -1.10
N ASN A 194 2.99 -13.80 -1.63
CA ASN A 194 3.12 -12.35 -1.64
C ASN A 194 2.74 -11.71 -0.31
N PHE A 195 3.17 -10.48 -0.07
CA PHE A 195 2.75 -9.68 1.08
C PHE A 195 1.34 -9.08 0.95
N GLY A 196 0.55 -9.49 -0.05
CA GLY A 196 -0.74 -8.88 -0.31
C GLY A 196 -0.58 -7.50 -0.93
N GLN A 197 -0.87 -6.45 -0.17
CA GLN A 197 -1.01 -5.07 -0.65
C GLN A 197 0.33 -4.38 -0.93
N VAL A 198 1.45 -4.98 -0.51
CA VAL A 198 2.76 -4.30 -0.50
C VAL A 198 3.83 -5.00 -1.30
N SER A 199 4.68 -4.18 -1.91
CA SER A 199 5.97 -4.61 -2.44
C SER A 199 6.92 -3.42 -2.51
N ALA A 200 8.22 -3.70 -2.65
CA ALA A 200 9.20 -2.64 -2.80
C ALA A 200 10.35 -3.09 -3.69
N CYS A 201 11.02 -2.13 -4.34
CA CYS A 201 12.24 -2.37 -5.10
C CYS A 201 13.37 -1.52 -4.52
N ASN A 202 14.51 -2.14 -4.23
CA ASN A 202 15.72 -1.49 -3.71
C ASN A 202 15.55 -0.74 -2.36
N ALA A 203 14.48 -1.02 -1.62
CA ALA A 203 14.19 -0.38 -0.32
C ALA A 203 15.31 -0.60 0.71
N THR A 204 15.86 -1.82 0.79
CA THR A 204 16.93 -2.14 1.74
C THR A 204 18.20 -1.31 1.49
N ALA A 205 18.56 -1.08 0.23
CA ALA A 205 19.70 -0.23 -0.12
C ALA A 205 19.45 1.23 0.23
N PHE A 206 18.22 1.73 0.00
CA PHE A 206 17.82 3.07 0.40
C PHE A 206 17.92 3.26 1.92
N PHE A 207 17.36 2.35 2.72
CA PHE A 207 17.45 2.44 4.18
C PHE A 207 18.88 2.29 4.69
N ALA A 208 19.69 1.41 4.09
CA ALA A 208 21.09 1.29 4.47
C ALA A 208 21.86 2.61 4.25
N ALA A 209 21.68 3.25 3.09
CA ALA A 209 22.34 4.52 2.77
C ALA A 209 21.88 5.67 3.68
N THR A 210 20.57 5.81 3.86
CA THR A 210 19.99 6.90 4.67
C THR A 210 20.27 6.71 6.16
N LYS A 211 20.18 5.50 6.71
CA LYS A 211 20.56 5.24 8.11
C LYS A 211 22.04 5.45 8.37
N ALA A 212 22.92 5.16 7.41
CA ALA A 212 24.34 5.50 7.52
C ALA A 212 24.56 7.02 7.53
N ALA A 213 23.80 7.77 6.71
CA ALA A 213 23.83 9.24 6.73
C ALA A 213 23.29 9.82 8.05
N VAL A 214 22.25 9.20 8.63
CA VAL A 214 21.74 9.58 9.97
C VAL A 214 22.78 9.29 11.06
N ALA A 215 23.36 8.09 11.07
CA ALA A 215 24.35 7.68 12.06
C ALA A 215 25.63 8.54 12.04
N SER A 216 25.98 9.10 10.87
CA SER A 216 27.11 10.04 10.72
C SER A 216 26.73 11.51 10.97
N GLY A 217 25.45 11.81 11.23
CA GLY A 217 24.94 13.17 11.39
C GLY A 217 24.82 13.97 10.09
N ALA A 218 25.02 13.34 8.94
CA ALA A 218 24.96 13.99 7.62
C ALA A 218 23.52 14.22 7.13
N LEU A 219 22.59 13.36 7.54
CA LEU A 219 21.14 13.52 7.38
C LEU A 219 20.50 13.60 8.76
N VAL A 220 19.74 14.65 9.04
CA VAL A 220 19.08 14.85 10.34
C VAL A 220 17.57 14.86 10.15
N PRO A 221 16.85 13.80 10.55
CA PRO A 221 15.39 13.81 10.58
C PRO A 221 14.89 14.93 11.50
N PRO A 222 13.79 15.63 11.14
CA PRO A 222 13.26 16.69 11.98
C PRO A 222 12.68 16.11 13.29
N PRO A 223 12.84 16.82 14.43
CA PRO A 223 12.31 16.39 15.71
C PRO A 223 10.81 16.05 15.64
N LEU A 224 10.34 15.10 16.44
CA LEU A 224 8.91 14.72 16.48
C LEU A 224 8.01 15.92 16.82
N GLY A 225 8.44 16.72 17.79
CA GLY A 225 7.60 17.75 18.40
C GLY A 225 6.69 17.15 19.47
N VAL A 226 5.76 17.97 19.95
CA VAL A 226 4.82 17.61 21.04
C VAL A 226 3.41 17.90 20.57
N ALA A 227 2.50 16.93 20.76
CA ALA A 227 1.09 17.08 20.43
C ALA A 227 0.42 18.09 21.37
N THR A 228 -0.40 18.98 20.82
CA THR A 228 -1.04 20.06 21.60
C THR A 228 -2.17 19.57 22.49
N THR A 229 -2.66 18.35 22.25
CA THR A 229 -3.83 17.75 22.90
C THR A 229 -3.47 17.00 24.19
N ASP A 230 -2.37 16.25 24.19
CA ASP A 230 -1.97 15.39 25.31
C ASP A 230 -0.57 15.69 25.88
N GLY A 231 0.20 16.57 25.23
CA GLY A 231 1.56 16.92 25.68
C GLY A 231 2.59 15.81 25.48
N LEU A 232 2.23 14.72 24.79
CA LEU A 232 3.15 13.64 24.45
C LEU A 232 3.89 13.93 23.15
N ALA A 233 4.96 13.19 22.87
CA ALA A 233 5.65 13.26 21.59
C ALA A 233 4.65 13.03 20.43
N CYS A 234 4.82 13.77 19.34
CA CYS A 234 3.99 13.56 18.15
C CYS A 234 4.14 12.12 17.64
N PRO A 235 3.04 11.48 17.22
CA PRO A 235 3.04 10.08 16.80
C PRO A 235 3.92 9.84 15.57
N THR A 236 4.30 8.58 15.37
CA THR A 236 5.02 8.09 14.18
C THR A 236 4.35 6.82 13.69
N THR A 237 4.84 6.19 12.62
CA THR A 237 4.31 4.86 12.23
C THR A 237 4.64 3.76 13.24
N ARG A 238 5.45 4.04 14.28
CA ARG A 238 5.91 3.04 15.25
C ARG A 238 5.49 3.33 16.71
N ASP A 239 4.53 4.23 16.94
CA ASP A 239 4.14 4.66 18.30
C ASP A 239 2.87 4.00 18.88
N PHE A 240 2.30 3.01 18.19
CA PHE A 240 1.01 2.35 18.50
C PHE A 240 -0.23 3.26 18.49
N PHE A 241 -0.09 4.58 18.33
CA PHE A 241 -1.24 5.48 18.19
C PHE A 241 -1.80 5.50 16.77
N VAL A 242 -0.93 5.39 15.76
CA VAL A 242 -1.36 5.04 14.40
C VAL A 242 -1.62 3.54 14.37
N VAL A 243 -2.90 3.19 14.28
CA VAL A 243 -3.36 1.80 14.29
C VAL A 243 -4.05 1.52 12.98
N ASP A 244 -3.43 0.65 12.19
CA ASP A 244 -4.05 -0.12 11.14
C ASP A 244 -3.67 -1.59 11.33
N GLN A 245 -4.49 -2.44 10.75
CA GLN A 245 -4.40 -3.89 10.72
C GLN A 245 -3.09 -4.39 10.12
N ASP A 246 -2.53 -3.62 9.18
CA ASP A 246 -1.38 -3.93 8.36
C ASP A 246 -0.38 -2.78 8.51
N GLN A 247 0.59 -2.91 9.43
CA GLN A 247 1.47 -1.79 9.75
C GLN A 247 2.46 -1.47 8.62
N SER A 248 2.70 -0.16 8.43
CA SER A 248 3.75 0.35 7.54
C SER A 248 3.54 -0.11 6.08
N ASP A 249 2.29 -0.21 5.64
CA ASP A 249 1.93 -1.02 4.48
C ASP A 249 1.65 -0.22 3.20
N ASN A 250 1.83 1.10 3.15
CA ASN A 250 1.25 1.84 2.02
C ASN A 250 1.94 3.18 1.74
N VAL A 251 1.73 3.69 0.52
CA VAL A 251 2.37 4.90 0.00
C VAL A 251 1.43 6.11 0.05
N LEU A 252 1.98 7.34 0.02
CA LEU A 252 1.18 8.58 0.06
C LEU A 252 0.83 9.10 -1.35
N THR A 253 1.30 8.40 -2.37
CA THR A 253 1.12 8.77 -3.78
C THR A 253 -0.36 8.94 -4.12
N LYS A 254 -0.65 10.00 -4.88
CA LYS A 254 -1.98 10.28 -5.44
C LYS A 254 -1.86 10.53 -6.93
N TYR A 255 -2.91 10.18 -7.67
CA TYR A 255 -3.04 10.49 -9.08
C TYR A 255 -4.31 11.30 -9.35
N LEU A 256 -4.31 11.99 -10.48
CA LEU A 256 -5.51 12.57 -11.09
C LEU A 256 -6.09 11.56 -12.08
N SER A 257 -7.41 11.47 -12.19
CA SER A 257 -8.09 10.62 -13.18
C SER A 257 -9.23 11.33 -13.89
N ASP A 258 -9.43 11.03 -15.17
CA ASP A 258 -10.61 11.44 -15.93
C ASP A 258 -11.75 10.41 -15.85
N ALA A 259 -12.88 10.68 -16.51
CA ALA A 259 -14.01 9.74 -16.57
C ALA A 259 -13.76 8.52 -17.49
N CYS A 260 -12.59 8.45 -18.12
CA CYS A 260 -12.29 7.54 -19.23
C CYS A 260 -11.30 6.44 -18.82
N GLY A 261 -10.85 6.45 -17.56
CA GLY A 261 -9.87 5.51 -17.04
C GLY A 261 -8.42 5.95 -17.24
N ASN A 262 -8.17 7.18 -17.68
CA ASN A 262 -6.80 7.67 -17.83
C ASN A 262 -6.36 8.38 -16.54
N THR A 263 -5.10 8.19 -16.18
CA THR A 263 -4.49 8.78 -14.99
C THR A 263 -3.35 9.73 -15.35
N ALA A 264 -3.08 10.70 -14.47
CA ALA A 264 -1.93 11.58 -14.51
C ALA A 264 -1.33 11.74 -13.12
N GLN A 265 -0.05 12.10 -13.04
CA GLN A 265 0.57 12.46 -11.76
C GLN A 265 -0.12 13.67 -11.15
N LEU A 266 -0.34 13.66 -9.83
CA LEU A 266 -0.82 14.83 -9.12
C LEU A 266 0.32 15.84 -8.92
N THR A 267 0.43 16.80 -9.83
CA THR A 267 1.33 17.96 -9.71
C THR A 267 0.51 19.25 -9.69
N PRO A 268 1.04 20.39 -9.18
CA PRO A 268 0.35 21.66 -9.27
C PRO A 268 -0.05 22.04 -10.70
N ALA A 269 0.83 21.77 -11.67
CA ALA A 269 0.56 22.03 -13.08
C ALA A 269 -0.59 21.17 -13.62
N ASN A 270 -0.60 19.87 -13.32
CA ASN A 270 -1.66 18.97 -13.77
C ASN A 270 -2.98 19.27 -13.06
N ALA A 271 -2.97 19.57 -11.76
CA ALA A 271 -4.17 19.95 -11.02
C ALA A 271 -4.81 21.24 -11.56
N ALA A 272 -3.99 22.23 -11.95
CA ALA A 272 -4.46 23.46 -12.57
C ALA A 272 -5.00 23.23 -13.99
N ALA A 273 -4.41 22.31 -14.75
CA ALA A 273 -4.83 22.00 -16.12
C ALA A 273 -6.05 21.07 -16.20
N LEU A 274 -6.22 20.18 -15.22
CA LEU A 274 -7.24 19.13 -15.19
C LEU A 274 -8.28 19.39 -14.10
N THR A 275 -8.97 20.53 -14.16
CA THR A 275 -9.88 21.00 -13.11
C THR A 275 -11.10 20.11 -12.86
N THR A 276 -11.41 19.20 -13.78
CA THR A 276 -12.51 18.22 -13.65
C THR A 276 -12.02 16.82 -13.28
N ALA A 277 -10.72 16.62 -13.08
CA ALA A 277 -10.18 15.32 -12.72
C ALA A 277 -10.45 14.99 -11.24
N ASN A 278 -10.72 13.72 -10.97
CA ASN A 278 -10.83 13.21 -9.61
C ASN A 278 -9.44 12.86 -9.07
N GLN A 279 -9.29 12.86 -7.75
CA GLN A 279 -8.09 12.31 -7.11
C GLN A 279 -8.34 10.86 -6.71
N ILE A 280 -7.41 9.98 -7.07
CA ILE A 280 -7.33 8.61 -6.55
C ILE A 280 -6.12 8.50 -5.63
N PHE A 281 -6.26 7.76 -4.55
CA PHE A 281 -5.25 7.64 -3.50
C PHE A 281 -5.30 6.27 -2.83
N ASN A 282 -4.18 5.92 -2.22
CA ASN A 282 -4.02 4.71 -1.42
C ASN A 282 -4.51 4.97 0.01
N GLY A 283 -5.18 3.99 0.62
CA GLY A 283 -5.72 4.09 1.97
C GLY A 283 -4.73 4.05 3.13
N SER A 284 -3.52 4.53 2.87
CA SER A 284 -2.30 4.26 3.62
C SER A 284 -2.31 4.61 5.10
N ASP A 285 -1.63 3.78 5.90
CA ASP A 285 -1.12 4.07 7.25
C ASP A 285 -0.32 5.37 7.33
N ASN A 286 0.58 5.59 6.38
CA ASN A 286 1.39 6.79 6.29
C ASN A 286 0.54 8.00 5.85
N GLY A 287 -0.51 7.77 5.05
CA GLY A 287 -1.55 8.75 4.77
C GLY A 287 -2.40 9.09 6.01
N LEU A 288 -2.66 8.09 6.86
CA LEU A 288 -3.36 8.20 8.12
C LEU A 288 -2.53 9.01 9.14
N LEU A 289 -1.22 8.73 9.25
CA LEU A 289 -0.30 9.49 10.09
C LEU A 289 -0.36 11.00 9.77
N GLY A 290 -0.33 11.39 8.50
CA GLY A 290 -0.40 12.82 8.14
C GLY A 290 -1.67 13.53 8.63
N ARG A 291 -2.81 12.82 8.63
CA ARG A 291 -4.09 13.32 9.15
C ARG A 291 -4.08 13.42 10.66
N ILE A 292 -3.55 12.40 11.34
CA ILE A 292 -3.39 12.38 12.79
C ILE A 292 -2.47 13.51 13.25
N LEU A 293 -1.30 13.67 12.62
CA LEU A 293 -0.36 14.74 12.95
C LEU A 293 -1.04 16.11 12.84
N THR A 294 -1.79 16.35 11.76
CA THR A 294 -2.54 17.60 11.59
C THR A 294 -3.57 17.81 12.70
N ALA A 295 -4.35 16.79 13.05
CA ALA A 295 -5.35 16.87 14.11
C ALA A 295 -4.74 17.14 15.49
N LEU A 296 -3.54 16.62 15.77
CA LEU A 296 -2.83 16.83 17.04
C LEU A 296 -1.97 18.10 17.09
N GLY A 297 -2.00 18.94 16.04
CA GLY A 297 -1.16 20.14 15.95
C GLY A 297 0.33 19.85 15.73
N CYS A 298 0.65 18.64 15.26
CA CYS A 298 2.00 18.19 14.99
C CYS A 298 2.48 18.52 13.57
N SER A 299 3.80 18.61 13.42
CA SER A 299 4.45 18.80 12.11
C SER A 299 4.91 17.48 11.51
N ASP A 300 4.66 17.33 10.22
CA ASP A 300 5.12 16.20 9.43
C ASP A 300 6.48 16.46 8.77
N TRP A 301 7.28 15.42 8.52
CA TRP A 301 8.53 15.56 7.77
C TRP A 301 8.24 15.59 6.29
N LYS A 302 8.51 16.74 5.66
CA LYS A 302 8.38 16.93 4.23
C LYS A 302 9.71 17.14 3.54
N VAL A 303 9.82 16.65 2.31
CA VAL A 303 10.95 16.82 1.40
C VAL A 303 10.45 17.27 0.02
N THR A 304 11.36 17.70 -0.84
CA THR A 304 11.01 18.15 -2.19
C THR A 304 10.38 17.01 -3.01
N ASP A 305 9.22 17.29 -3.59
CA ASP A 305 8.62 16.46 -4.63
C ASP A 305 9.19 16.87 -6.00
N VAL A 306 10.02 16.01 -6.59
CA VAL A 306 10.59 16.25 -7.92
C VAL A 306 9.65 15.84 -9.05
N THR A 307 8.46 15.30 -8.74
CA THR A 307 7.35 15.15 -9.70
C THR A 307 6.82 16.52 -10.13
N ASP A 308 6.84 17.49 -9.20
CA ASP A 308 6.66 18.90 -9.50
C ASP A 308 7.94 19.47 -10.11
N ALA A 309 7.92 19.74 -11.41
CA ALA A 309 9.06 20.26 -12.14
C ALA A 309 9.58 21.63 -11.64
N THR A 310 8.77 22.36 -10.86
CA THR A 310 9.23 23.62 -10.24
C THR A 310 10.05 23.39 -8.97
N GLY A 311 9.94 22.20 -8.36
CA GLY A 311 10.57 21.85 -7.08
C GLY A 311 10.00 22.61 -5.87
N ALA A 312 8.87 23.31 -6.02
CA ALA A 312 8.26 24.10 -4.95
C ALA A 312 7.41 23.25 -4.00
N THR A 313 6.88 22.13 -4.48
CA THR A 313 6.05 21.24 -3.68
C THR A 313 6.88 20.43 -2.68
N LEU A 314 6.42 20.41 -1.43
CA LEU A 314 6.96 19.56 -0.36
C LEU A 314 5.93 18.49 0.01
N VAL A 315 6.36 17.25 0.05
CA VAL A 315 5.53 16.07 0.39
C VAL A 315 6.22 15.18 1.40
N SER A 316 5.44 14.34 2.06
CA SER A 316 5.96 13.25 2.87
C SER A 316 6.00 11.95 2.04
N SER A 317 6.68 10.92 2.55
CA SER A 317 6.73 9.60 1.93
C SER A 317 6.78 8.49 2.98
N GLN A 318 6.42 7.28 2.57
CA GLN A 318 6.49 6.11 3.44
C GLN A 318 7.92 5.94 3.99
N ALA A 319 8.91 6.05 3.12
CA ALA A 319 10.31 5.84 3.49
C ALA A 319 10.83 6.85 4.53
N ILE A 320 10.45 8.13 4.43
CA ILE A 320 10.92 9.13 5.41
C ILE A 320 10.14 9.10 6.72
N HIS A 321 8.86 8.71 6.69
CA HIS A 321 8.12 8.41 7.93
C HIS A 321 8.81 7.27 8.70
N GLU A 322 9.13 6.18 8.00
CA GLU A 322 9.81 5.02 8.61
C GLU A 322 11.22 5.37 9.10
N LEU A 323 11.98 6.15 8.34
CA LEU A 323 13.31 6.61 8.76
C LEU A 323 13.24 7.51 10.00
N ARG A 324 12.25 8.41 10.07
CA ARG A 324 12.03 9.28 11.24
C ARG A 324 11.62 8.47 12.46
N ALA A 325 10.71 7.51 12.29
CA ALA A 325 10.28 6.62 13.36
C ALA A 325 11.47 5.79 13.88
N ASP A 326 12.26 5.20 12.99
CA ASP A 326 13.47 4.43 13.36
C ASP A 326 14.51 5.26 14.15
N THR A 327 14.58 6.55 13.87
CA THR A 327 15.59 7.44 14.46
C THR A 327 15.13 8.08 15.77
N LEU A 328 13.85 8.43 15.88
CA LEU A 328 13.36 9.33 16.92
C LEU A 328 12.25 8.77 17.81
N GLN A 329 11.64 7.63 17.44
CA GLN A 329 10.59 7.03 18.26
C GLN A 329 11.22 6.29 19.45
N ASP A 330 10.76 6.62 20.65
CA ASP A 330 11.10 5.87 21.85
C ASP A 330 10.20 4.64 22.01
N GLY A 331 10.69 3.63 22.73
CA GLY A 331 9.97 2.39 22.99
C GLY A 331 8.74 2.57 23.91
N PRO A 332 7.77 1.64 23.86
CA PRO A 332 7.75 0.44 23.01
C PRO A 332 7.48 0.78 21.54
N LEU A 333 8.15 0.06 20.63
CA LEU A 333 8.05 0.29 19.20
C LEU A 333 7.05 -0.66 18.56
N ALA A 334 6.10 -0.11 17.81
CA ALA A 334 5.18 -0.88 16.99
C ALA A 334 5.94 -1.38 15.76
N MET A 335 6.45 -2.60 15.88
CA MET A 335 7.20 -3.32 14.85
C MET A 335 6.33 -4.44 14.31
N ILE A 336 6.40 -4.70 13.00
CA ILE A 336 5.61 -5.73 12.31
C ILE A 336 5.75 -7.07 13.06
N PRO A 337 4.71 -7.59 13.73
CA PRO A 337 4.79 -8.79 14.55
C PRO A 337 4.75 -10.07 13.69
N LEU A 338 5.02 -11.23 14.29
CA LEU A 338 5.00 -12.51 13.59
C LEU A 338 3.61 -12.88 13.05
N GLY A 339 2.57 -12.38 13.71
CA GLY A 339 1.17 -12.58 13.35
C GLY A 339 0.64 -11.58 12.33
N ASP A 340 1.44 -10.65 11.84
CA ASP A 340 1.01 -9.69 10.83
C ASP A 340 0.42 -10.41 9.59
N PRO A 341 -0.80 -10.04 9.12
CA PRO A 341 -1.46 -10.70 7.98
C PRO A 341 -0.60 -10.77 6.72
N MET A 342 0.18 -9.73 6.43
CA MET A 342 1.06 -9.69 5.27
C MET A 342 2.28 -10.60 5.45
N ALA A 343 2.66 -10.92 6.69
CA ALA A 343 3.78 -11.78 7.03
C ALA A 343 3.43 -13.28 7.15
N LEU A 344 2.15 -13.66 7.04
CA LEU A 344 1.72 -15.07 7.07
C LEU A 344 1.99 -15.76 5.72
N LEU A 345 2.43 -17.02 5.77
CA LEU A 345 2.50 -17.91 4.60
C LEU A 345 1.12 -18.49 4.29
N GLN A 346 0.78 -18.61 3.01
CA GLN A 346 -0.57 -18.96 2.53
C GLN A 346 -1.64 -18.00 3.06
N GLY A 347 -1.21 -16.85 3.58
CA GLY A 347 -2.05 -15.75 3.96
C GLY A 347 -2.46 -15.01 2.70
N GLU A 348 -3.72 -15.13 2.32
CA GLU A 348 -4.36 -14.03 1.61
C GLU A 348 -4.53 -12.89 2.62
N PRO A 349 -4.53 -11.60 2.23
CA PRO A 349 -5.11 -10.56 3.07
C PRO A 349 -6.49 -11.03 3.51
N ASN A 350 -6.71 -11.15 4.82
CA ASN A 350 -7.89 -11.72 5.47
C ASN A 350 -7.95 -13.26 5.63
N ASN A 351 -6.91 -14.03 5.28
CA ASN A 351 -6.89 -15.47 5.58
C ASN A 351 -6.35 -15.75 6.98
N GLN A 352 -7.26 -15.99 7.91
CA GLN A 352 -6.95 -16.46 9.26
C GLN A 352 -6.30 -17.85 9.31
N ASN A 353 -6.20 -18.58 8.19
CA ASN A 353 -5.48 -19.87 8.16
C ASN A 353 -4.00 -19.73 7.77
N GLY A 354 -3.52 -18.50 7.60
CA GLY A 354 -2.11 -18.23 7.30
C GLY A 354 -1.18 -18.73 8.41
N VAL A 355 0.01 -19.22 8.01
CA VAL A 355 1.01 -19.75 8.94
C VAL A 355 2.06 -18.68 9.23
N PRO A 356 2.29 -18.30 10.50
CA PRO A 356 3.30 -17.30 10.82
C PRO A 356 4.71 -17.69 10.36
N SER A 357 5.45 -16.75 9.76
CA SER A 357 6.79 -17.01 9.20
C SER A 357 7.80 -15.95 9.62
N PRO A 358 8.82 -16.30 10.43
CA PRO A 358 9.88 -15.36 10.81
C PRO A 358 10.65 -14.83 9.59
N GLN A 359 10.85 -15.66 8.56
CA GLN A 359 11.55 -15.27 7.34
C GLN A 359 10.75 -14.26 6.52
N LYS A 360 9.43 -14.49 6.34
CA LYS A 360 8.56 -13.56 5.62
C LYS A 360 8.40 -12.25 6.41
N THR A 361 8.27 -12.33 7.74
CA THR A 361 8.25 -11.16 8.65
C THR A 361 9.54 -10.33 8.54
N ALA A 362 10.71 -10.96 8.63
CA ALA A 362 12.00 -10.28 8.48
C ALA A 362 12.15 -9.60 7.12
N LEU A 363 11.64 -10.25 6.06
CA LEU A 363 11.67 -9.71 4.71
C LEU A 363 10.75 -8.48 4.59
N LEU A 364 9.52 -8.54 5.12
CA LEU A 364 8.60 -7.40 5.15
C LEU A 364 9.19 -6.22 5.95
N ARG A 365 9.74 -6.49 7.14
CA ARG A 365 10.46 -5.50 7.96
C ARG A 365 11.60 -4.81 7.18
N SER A 366 12.32 -5.56 6.35
CA SER A 366 13.42 -5.00 5.56
C SER A 366 12.95 -3.97 4.51
N LEU A 367 11.67 -4.04 4.08
CA LEU A 367 11.09 -3.10 3.13
C LEU A 367 10.80 -1.75 3.76
N VAL A 368 10.61 -1.71 5.08
CA VAL A 368 10.25 -0.50 5.84
C VAL A 368 11.36 -0.08 6.81
N GLY A 369 12.57 -0.63 6.62
CA GLY A 369 13.73 -0.29 7.44
C GLY A 369 13.59 -0.71 8.91
N GLN A 370 12.76 -1.70 9.22
CA GLN A 370 12.66 -2.28 10.56
C GLN A 370 13.75 -3.33 10.77
N SER A 371 14.21 -3.51 12.02
CA SER A 371 15.21 -4.52 12.35
C SER A 371 14.64 -5.94 12.22
N ALA A 372 15.31 -6.78 11.42
CA ALA A 372 14.99 -8.20 11.31
C ALA A 372 15.24 -8.99 12.61
N THR A 373 16.03 -8.45 13.55
CA THR A 373 16.38 -9.12 14.82
C THR A 373 15.57 -8.64 16.02
N ALA A 374 14.73 -7.61 15.85
CA ALA A 374 13.83 -7.15 16.91
C ALA A 374 12.79 -8.24 17.25
N SER A 375 12.23 -8.19 18.46
CA SER A 375 11.17 -9.12 18.89
C SER A 375 10.04 -9.16 17.85
N MET A 376 9.57 -10.37 17.52
CA MET A 376 8.41 -10.60 16.66
C MET A 376 7.20 -11.10 17.46
N ASP A 377 7.22 -10.98 18.79
CA ASP A 377 6.17 -11.50 19.66
C ASP A 377 4.85 -10.74 19.47
N SER A 378 3.86 -11.42 18.87
CA SER A 378 2.53 -10.87 18.62
C SER A 378 1.74 -10.61 19.91
N ALA A 379 1.87 -11.46 20.94
CA ALA A 379 1.20 -11.22 22.22
C ALA A 379 1.78 -9.97 22.88
N ARG A 380 3.08 -9.77 22.74
CA ARG A 380 3.71 -8.55 23.23
C ARG A 380 3.25 -7.31 22.47
N TYR A 381 3.20 -7.39 21.14
CA TYR A 381 2.65 -6.32 20.32
C TYR A 381 1.23 -5.96 20.77
N CYS A 382 0.36 -6.95 20.97
CA CYS A 382 -1.02 -6.74 21.43
C CYS A 382 -1.10 -6.09 22.82
N THR A 383 -0.18 -6.47 23.72
CA THR A 383 -0.06 -5.88 25.05
C THR A 383 0.27 -4.38 24.94
N ASP A 384 1.23 -4.02 24.09
CA ASP A 384 1.65 -2.63 23.90
C ASP A 384 0.59 -1.82 23.13
N LEU A 385 -0.08 -2.42 22.15
CA LEU A 385 -1.22 -1.81 21.45
C LEU A 385 -2.33 -1.40 22.44
N LEU A 386 -2.64 -2.25 23.41
CA LEU A 386 -3.61 -1.97 24.45
C LEU A 386 -3.10 -0.94 25.47
N ALA A 387 -1.88 -1.10 25.97
CA ALA A 387 -1.34 -0.27 27.05
C ALA A 387 -0.84 1.10 26.60
N VAL A 388 -0.54 1.28 25.31
CA VAL A 388 -0.07 2.55 24.72
C VAL A 388 -1.10 3.12 23.77
N GLY A 389 -1.43 2.39 22.70
CA GLY A 389 -2.33 2.86 21.65
C GLY A 389 -3.74 3.17 22.16
N ALA A 390 -4.40 2.18 22.79
CA ALA A 390 -5.76 2.36 23.31
C ALA A 390 -5.83 3.45 24.39
N VAL A 391 -4.82 3.52 25.27
CA VAL A 391 -4.75 4.55 26.33
C VAL A 391 -4.69 5.95 25.73
N ARG A 392 -3.85 6.15 24.70
CA ARG A 392 -3.72 7.45 24.05
C ARG A 392 -4.95 7.81 23.22
N LEU A 393 -5.62 6.83 22.59
CA LEU A 393 -6.90 7.04 21.88
C LEU A 393 -8.06 7.33 22.84
N ALA A 394 -8.05 6.76 24.05
CA ALA A 394 -9.04 7.04 25.08
C ALA A 394 -8.90 8.43 25.72
N ASN A 395 -7.81 9.16 25.46
CA ASN A 395 -7.63 10.52 25.99
C ASN A 395 -8.71 11.45 25.40
N PRO A 396 -9.53 12.12 26.25
CA PRO A 396 -10.61 12.97 25.76
C PRO A 396 -10.19 14.08 24.81
N ALA A 397 -9.02 14.69 25.01
CA ALA A 397 -8.52 15.75 24.15
C ALA A 397 -8.14 15.22 22.75
N ASN A 398 -7.54 14.02 22.68
CA ASN A 398 -7.27 13.35 21.42
C ASN A 398 -8.57 12.94 20.71
N ALA A 399 -9.52 12.36 21.44
CA ALA A 399 -10.82 11.98 20.89
C ALA A 399 -11.57 13.17 20.27
N ILE A 400 -11.55 14.34 20.94
CA ILE A 400 -12.13 15.58 20.41
C ILE A 400 -11.42 16.01 19.14
N ALA A 401 -10.09 16.17 19.18
CA ALA A 401 -9.31 16.66 18.05
C ALA A 401 -9.44 15.75 16.80
N LEU A 402 -9.42 14.43 17.00
CA LEU A 402 -9.63 13.46 15.93
C LEU A 402 -11.09 13.44 15.43
N SER A 403 -12.08 13.75 16.26
CA SER A 403 -13.48 13.80 15.84
C SER A 403 -13.81 15.00 14.95
N GLU A 404 -13.02 16.08 15.05
CA GLU A 404 -13.14 17.27 14.21
C GLU A 404 -12.52 17.08 12.82
N ALA A 405 -11.62 16.09 12.66
CA ALA A 405 -10.97 15.77 11.40
C ALA A 405 -11.83 14.85 10.53
N ALA A 406 -11.85 15.11 9.22
CA ALA A 406 -12.55 14.28 8.25
C ALA A 406 -11.94 12.86 8.17
N SER A 407 -12.82 11.86 8.08
CA SER A 407 -12.40 10.48 7.88
C SER A 407 -11.63 10.30 6.56
N PRO A 408 -10.56 9.49 6.53
CA PRO A 408 -9.95 9.07 5.28
C PRO A 408 -10.89 8.20 4.43
N PHE A 409 -11.76 7.41 5.09
CA PHE A 409 -12.75 6.53 4.46
C PHE A 409 -14.11 6.69 5.16
N PRO A 410 -14.96 7.59 4.64
CA PRO A 410 -16.28 7.85 5.21
C PRO A 410 -17.18 6.62 5.29
N ASP A 411 -16.96 5.61 4.43
CA ASP A 411 -17.70 4.34 4.43
C ASP A 411 -17.25 3.37 5.54
N VAL A 412 -16.16 3.70 6.26
CA VAL A 412 -15.68 2.92 7.42
C VAL A 412 -15.99 3.65 8.73
N GLY A 413 -15.70 4.95 8.78
CA GLY A 413 -15.98 5.78 9.95
C GLY A 413 -16.36 7.20 9.55
N SER A 414 -17.30 7.81 10.27
CA SER A 414 -17.85 9.13 9.90
C SER A 414 -16.88 10.30 10.11
N ASN A 415 -15.87 10.13 10.96
CA ASN A 415 -14.77 11.07 11.18
C ASN A 415 -13.46 10.28 11.46
N LEU A 416 -12.34 10.99 11.61
CA LEU A 416 -11.04 10.33 11.82
C LEU A 416 -11.01 9.51 13.13
N TYR A 417 -11.60 9.99 14.21
CA TYR A 417 -11.66 9.23 15.46
C TYR A 417 -12.44 7.91 15.32
N ASN A 418 -13.58 7.94 14.63
CA ASN A 418 -14.38 6.76 14.37
C ASN A 418 -13.68 5.77 13.43
N PHE A 419 -12.95 6.28 12.44
CA PHE A 419 -12.10 5.47 11.59
C PHE A 419 -11.00 4.77 12.42
N MET A 420 -10.32 5.51 13.31
CA MET A 420 -9.31 4.95 14.22
C MET A 420 -9.90 3.88 15.15
N GLY A 421 -11.11 4.08 15.67
CA GLY A 421 -11.84 3.09 16.45
C GLY A 421 -12.10 1.79 15.66
N ALA A 422 -12.57 1.92 14.42
CA ALA A 422 -12.81 0.79 13.53
C ALA A 422 -11.51 0.00 13.25
N ARG A 423 -10.41 0.70 12.96
CA ARG A 423 -9.10 0.09 12.70
C ARG A 423 -8.51 -0.58 13.92
N PHE A 424 -8.63 0.05 15.10
CA PHE A 424 -8.23 -0.57 16.35
C PHE A 424 -8.99 -1.88 16.59
N SER A 425 -10.33 -1.84 16.50
CA SER A 425 -11.16 -3.04 16.73
C SER A 425 -10.82 -4.15 15.73
N GLY A 426 -10.69 -3.82 14.44
CA GLY A 426 -10.31 -4.80 13.41
C GLY A 426 -8.94 -5.43 13.64
N THR A 427 -7.98 -4.66 14.16
CA THR A 427 -6.64 -5.16 14.50
C THR A 427 -6.69 -6.05 15.75
N PHE A 428 -7.42 -5.63 16.78
CA PHE A 428 -7.44 -6.26 18.10
C PHE A 428 -8.34 -7.51 18.15
N SER A 429 -9.52 -7.44 17.53
CA SER A 429 -10.52 -8.50 17.47
C SER A 429 -11.04 -8.65 16.04
N PRO A 430 -10.22 -9.22 15.13
CA PRO A 430 -10.67 -9.47 13.76
C PRO A 430 -11.97 -10.29 13.76
N PRO A 431 -12.99 -9.92 12.98
CA PRO A 431 -14.14 -10.79 12.78
C PRO A 431 -13.68 -12.12 12.16
N ALA A 432 -14.45 -13.20 12.27
CA ALA A 432 -14.07 -14.55 11.83
C ALA A 432 -13.63 -14.70 10.34
N ASN A 433 -13.72 -13.63 9.53
CA ASN A 433 -13.25 -13.54 8.15
C ASN A 433 -12.56 -12.19 7.83
N GLY A 434 -12.18 -11.41 8.85
CA GLY A 434 -11.45 -10.15 8.68
C GLY A 434 -9.95 -10.37 8.90
N ALA A 435 -9.13 -9.54 8.27
CA ALA A 435 -7.74 -9.42 8.66
C ALA A 435 -7.64 -8.83 10.08
N GLY A 436 -6.51 -9.05 10.73
CA GLY A 436 -6.19 -8.65 12.10
C GLY A 436 -4.97 -9.45 12.51
N LEU A 437 -4.43 -9.20 13.70
CA LEU A 437 -3.17 -9.85 14.09
C LEU A 437 -3.32 -11.36 14.27
N GLY A 438 -2.91 -12.09 13.24
CA GLY A 438 -2.91 -13.54 13.14
C GLY A 438 -4.30 -14.15 12.97
N PRO A 439 -4.37 -15.50 12.95
CA PRO A 439 -5.61 -16.26 12.95
C PRO A 439 -6.58 -15.95 14.09
N VAL A 440 -6.04 -15.48 15.22
CA VAL A 440 -6.70 -15.48 16.54
C VAL A 440 -6.95 -14.07 17.09
N GLY A 441 -6.29 -13.03 16.58
CA GLY A 441 -6.40 -11.67 17.09
C GLY A 441 -5.74 -11.44 18.46
N CYS A 442 -5.71 -10.18 18.90
CA CYS A 442 -5.17 -9.82 20.22
C CYS A 442 -6.00 -10.34 21.37
N THR A 443 -7.34 -10.41 21.22
CA THR A 443 -8.22 -10.90 22.28
C THR A 443 -7.80 -12.27 22.80
N ASP A 444 -7.47 -13.18 21.88
CA ASP A 444 -7.04 -14.53 22.24
C ASP A 444 -5.56 -14.58 22.64
N LEU A 445 -4.69 -13.77 22.01
CA LEU A 445 -3.25 -13.76 22.29
C LEU A 445 -2.92 -13.28 23.72
N ILE A 446 -3.69 -12.32 24.25
CA ILE A 446 -3.43 -11.73 25.58
C ILE A 446 -4.57 -11.93 26.58
N HIS A 447 -5.63 -12.67 26.19
CA HIS A 447 -6.80 -12.95 27.02
C HIS A 447 -7.45 -11.68 27.59
N GLN A 448 -7.57 -10.64 26.76
CA GLN A 448 -8.24 -9.38 27.09
C GLN A 448 -9.33 -9.10 26.07
N PRO A 449 -10.53 -8.63 26.48
CA PRO A 449 -11.54 -8.25 25.52
C PRO A 449 -11.09 -7.01 24.71
N ASP A 450 -11.68 -6.84 23.52
CA ASP A 450 -11.58 -5.58 22.78
C ASP A 450 -12.01 -4.41 23.68
N PRO A 451 -11.15 -3.41 23.94
CA PRO A 451 -11.54 -2.23 24.71
C PRO A 451 -12.49 -1.32 23.91
N THR A 452 -12.68 -1.51 22.61
CA THR A 452 -13.52 -0.62 21.80
C THR A 452 -15.00 -0.96 21.88
N GLN A 453 -15.82 0.09 21.95
CA GLN A 453 -17.25 0.04 21.74
C GLN A 453 -17.59 0.92 20.55
N LEU A 454 -18.01 0.29 19.45
CA LEU A 454 -18.37 0.95 18.21
C LEU A 454 -19.90 1.00 18.05
N THR A 455 -20.42 2.17 17.66
CA THR A 455 -21.80 2.31 17.19
C THR A 455 -21.78 2.47 15.68
N LEU A 456 -22.49 1.59 14.98
CA LEU A 456 -22.59 1.59 13.53
C LEU A 456 -23.94 2.17 13.09
N ASP A 457 -23.97 2.81 11.92
CA ASP A 457 -25.22 3.17 11.25
C ASP A 457 -25.82 1.99 10.47
N ALA A 458 -26.91 2.24 9.73
CA ALA A 458 -27.60 1.22 8.95
C ALA A 458 -26.77 0.65 7.78
N ASN A 459 -25.73 1.35 7.35
CA ASN A 459 -24.81 0.94 6.28
C ASN A 459 -23.56 0.25 6.82
N GLY A 460 -23.42 0.13 8.16
CA GLY A 460 -22.24 -0.45 8.80
C GLY A 460 -21.11 0.55 9.04
N VAL A 461 -21.35 1.85 8.84
CA VAL A 461 -20.35 2.90 9.07
C VAL A 461 -20.24 3.19 10.57
N VAL A 462 -19.03 3.25 11.12
CA VAL A 462 -18.82 3.63 12.53
C VAL A 462 -19.13 5.12 12.70
N ILE A 463 -20.15 5.43 13.50
CA ILE A 463 -20.58 6.79 13.80
C ILE A 463 -20.24 7.25 15.23
N SER A 464 -19.84 6.32 16.10
CA SER A 464 -19.34 6.63 17.45
C SER A 464 -18.35 5.56 17.90
N THR A 465 -17.31 5.98 18.63
CA THR A 465 -16.27 5.13 19.21
C THR A 465 -16.07 5.49 20.67
N GLN A 466 -15.98 4.49 21.54
CA GLN A 466 -15.56 4.65 22.94
C GLN A 466 -14.52 3.58 23.29
N PHE A 467 -13.54 3.95 24.13
CA PHE A 467 -12.53 3.02 24.64
C PHE A 467 -12.77 2.74 26.13
N ASN A 468 -13.14 1.51 26.44
CA ASN A 468 -13.37 0.95 27.76
C ASN A 468 -12.13 0.16 28.19
N LEU A 469 -11.13 0.88 28.71
CA LEU A 469 -9.85 0.29 29.08
C LEU A 469 -9.98 -0.68 30.28
N PRO A 470 -9.27 -1.82 30.27
CA PRO A 470 -9.24 -2.73 31.41
C PRO A 470 -8.52 -2.09 32.61
N ASN A 471 -8.91 -2.51 33.82
CA ASN A 471 -8.29 -2.08 35.07
C ASN A 471 -7.99 -3.30 35.97
N PRO A 472 -6.71 -3.62 36.25
CA PRO A 472 -5.50 -2.88 35.84
C PRO A 472 -5.19 -3.07 34.34
N LEU A 473 -4.47 -2.09 33.76
CA LEU A 473 -3.89 -2.23 32.43
C LEU A 473 -2.78 -3.30 32.44
N PRO A 474 -2.55 -4.02 31.33
CA PRO A 474 -1.40 -4.90 31.18
C PRO A 474 -0.08 -4.13 31.36
N ALA A 475 0.91 -4.79 31.97
CA ALA A 475 2.23 -4.19 32.13
C ALA A 475 2.99 -4.15 30.80
N VAL A 476 3.50 -2.97 30.43
CA VAL A 476 4.47 -2.81 29.34
C VAL A 476 5.84 -3.23 29.85
N VAL A 477 6.53 -4.12 29.13
CA VAL A 477 7.90 -4.55 29.50
C VAL A 477 8.91 -3.80 28.61
N PRO A 478 9.82 -2.98 29.12
CA PRO A 478 10.68 -2.15 28.26
C PRO A 478 11.46 -2.92 27.18
#